data_AF-A0A016WQN5-F1
#
_entry.id   AF-A0A016WQN5-F1
#
_cell.length_a   1.000
_cell.length_b   1.000
_cell.length_c   1.000
_cell.angle_alpha   90.00
_cell.angle_beta   90.00
_cell.angle_gamma   90.00
#
_symmetry.space_group_name_H-M   'P 1'
#
loop_
_entity.id
_entity.type
_entity.pdbx_description
1 polymer ?
#
loop_
_entity_poly.entity_id
_entity_poly.type
_entity_poly.pdbx_seq_one_letter_code
_entity_poly.pdbx_strand_id
1 'polypeptide(L)'
;MVEVMVDAELEDRPLSNGLDWDKLFKMAEDLDLDEVTRGPIENALVHLEGKEVHKLSAIRGLGDLFQSEGEDAIQKVLPAVQRALLEERSNLDLHCEAAIVFKGIIQNDKLCGRFPGLIDTMLQNVLENVTGQKDNFVANGNGKYRLKLSAETQVHYRESSTSKAVHPSSSV
;
A
#
# COMPACT_ATOMS: atom_id res chain seq x y z
N MET A 1 -72.65 -25.90 -4.45
CA MET A 1 -72.13 -26.68 -3.31
C MET A 1 -70.82 -26.03 -2.92
N VAL A 2 -70.76 -25.51 -1.71
CA VAL A 2 -69.60 -24.84 -1.13
C VAL A 2 -68.97 -25.85 -0.18
N GLU A 3 -67.75 -26.29 -0.48
CA GLU A 3 -66.83 -26.85 0.51
C GLU A 3 -65.46 -26.25 0.22
N VAL A 4 -65.13 -25.20 0.97
CA VAL A 4 -63.78 -24.67 1.11
C VAL A 4 -63.40 -24.93 2.55
N MET A 5 -62.60 -25.97 2.74
CA MET A 5 -61.80 -26.22 3.94
C MET A 5 -60.46 -26.71 3.40
N VAL A 6 -59.38 -25.97 3.62
CA VAL A 6 -58.18 -26.46 4.35
C VAL A 6 -57.37 -25.23 4.76
N ASP A 7 -57.43 -25.00 6.07
CA ASP A 7 -56.45 -24.44 7.00
C ASP A 7 -55.58 -23.23 6.63
N ALA A 8 -55.85 -22.17 7.40
CA ALA A 8 -54.93 -21.11 7.70
C ALA A 8 -53.81 -21.62 8.61
N GLU A 9 -52.57 -21.64 8.11
CA GLU A 9 -51.37 -21.64 8.94
C GLU A 9 -50.42 -20.56 8.42
N LEU A 10 -50.80 -19.31 8.71
CA LEU A 10 -49.88 -18.19 8.84
C LEU A 10 -49.03 -18.44 10.10
N GLU A 11 -47.94 -19.19 9.97
CA GLU A 11 -46.87 -19.14 10.98
C GLU A 11 -46.18 -17.77 10.87
N ASP A 12 -46.76 -16.80 11.56
CA ASP A 12 -46.21 -15.49 11.87
C ASP A 12 -45.04 -15.69 12.85
N ARG A 13 -43.89 -16.16 12.35
CA ARG A 13 -42.65 -16.16 13.13
C ARG A 13 -42.25 -14.70 13.26
N PRO A 14 -42.20 -14.12 14.47
CA PRO A 14 -41.66 -12.78 14.62
C PRO A 14 -40.22 -12.84 14.11
N LEU A 15 -39.93 -12.07 13.04
CA LEU A 15 -38.56 -11.75 12.65
C LEU A 15 -37.91 -11.17 13.91
N SER A 16 -37.12 -11.98 14.61
CA SER A 16 -36.42 -11.53 15.77
C SER A 16 -35.41 -10.51 15.28
N ASN A 17 -35.75 -9.22 15.34
CA ASN A 17 -34.81 -8.10 15.31
C ASN A 17 -33.88 -8.10 16.54
N GLY A 18 -33.78 -9.23 17.24
CA GLY A 18 -32.83 -9.46 18.31
C GLY A 18 -31.44 -9.57 17.71
N LEU A 19 -30.54 -8.76 18.23
CA LEU A 19 -29.11 -8.90 17.99
C LEU A 19 -28.71 -10.34 18.32
N ASP A 20 -28.19 -11.07 17.33
CA ASP A 20 -27.74 -12.45 17.51
C ASP A 20 -26.45 -12.43 18.33
N TRP A 21 -26.60 -12.55 19.64
CA TRP A 21 -25.50 -12.54 20.59
C TRP A 21 -24.53 -13.68 20.32
N ASP A 22 -25.00 -14.87 19.93
CA ASP A 22 -24.14 -16.02 19.63
C ASP A 22 -23.29 -15.76 18.39
N LYS A 23 -23.85 -15.13 17.36
CA LYS A 23 -23.09 -14.70 16.17
C LYS A 23 -22.11 -13.57 16.50
N LEU A 24 -22.48 -12.63 17.38
CA LEU A 24 -21.56 -11.60 17.86
C LEU A 24 -20.43 -12.17 18.70
N PHE A 25 -20.70 -13.12 19.59
CA PHE A 25 -19.68 -13.80 20.39
C PHE A 25 -18.77 -14.63 19.49
N LYS A 26 -19.30 -15.34 18.48
CA LYS A 26 -18.47 -16.03 17.48
C LYS A 26 -17.62 -15.08 16.66
N MET A 27 -18.17 -13.92 16.25
CA MET A 27 -17.39 -12.88 15.56
C MET A 27 -16.34 -12.22 16.46
N ALA A 28 -16.58 -12.16 17.78
CA ALA A 28 -15.63 -11.68 18.77
C ALA A 28 -14.58 -12.75 19.15
N GLU A 29 -14.93 -14.03 19.05
CA GLU A 29 -14.01 -15.18 19.17
C GLU A 29 -13.14 -15.36 17.92
N ASP A 30 -13.64 -14.94 16.73
CA ASP A 30 -12.93 -14.95 15.44
C ASP A 30 -11.98 -13.75 15.25
N LEU A 31 -11.93 -12.80 16.19
CA LEU A 31 -10.75 -11.92 16.27
C LEU A 31 -9.60 -12.82 16.69
N ASP A 32 -8.66 -13.09 15.78
CA ASP A 32 -7.39 -13.73 16.11
C ASP A 32 -6.84 -13.00 17.36
N LEU A 33 -6.95 -13.64 18.53
CA LEU A 33 -6.48 -13.08 19.80
C LEU A 33 -4.98 -12.71 19.68
N ASP A 34 -4.29 -13.36 18.76
CA ASP A 34 -2.93 -13.09 18.34
C ASP A 34 -2.76 -11.71 17.68
N GLU A 35 -3.74 -11.14 16.97
CA GLU A 35 -3.68 -9.75 16.46
C GLU A 35 -3.86 -8.71 17.57
N VAL A 36 -4.73 -8.99 18.54
CA VAL A 36 -5.02 -8.06 19.66
C VAL A 36 -3.88 -8.03 20.68
N THR A 37 -3.15 -9.13 20.82
CA THR A 37 -2.02 -9.25 21.76
C THR A 37 -0.67 -8.89 21.14
N ARG A 38 -0.62 -8.67 19.82
CA ARG A 38 0.62 -8.37 19.10
C ARG A 38 1.14 -6.97 19.43
N GLY A 39 2.43 -6.89 19.75
CA GLY A 39 3.11 -5.62 20.00
C GLY A 39 3.22 -4.75 18.74
N PRO A 40 3.56 -3.45 18.89
CA PRO A 40 3.71 -2.53 17.76
C PRO A 40 4.74 -2.98 16.72
N ILE A 41 5.84 -3.60 17.17
CA ILE A 41 6.88 -4.14 16.29
C ILE A 41 6.34 -5.31 15.48
N GLU A 42 5.76 -6.31 16.14
CA GLU A 42 5.28 -7.52 15.47
C GLU A 42 4.13 -7.18 14.51
N ASN A 43 3.26 -6.21 14.87
CA ASN A 43 2.22 -5.71 13.96
C ASN A 43 2.81 -5.07 12.72
N ALA A 44 3.85 -4.24 12.86
CA ALA A 44 4.54 -3.66 11.72
C ALA A 44 5.16 -4.73 10.82
N LEU A 45 5.75 -5.77 11.39
CA LEU A 45 6.33 -6.89 10.63
C LEU A 45 5.26 -7.64 9.82
N VAL A 46 4.11 -7.96 10.44
CA VAL A 46 3.02 -8.62 9.72
C VAL A 46 2.43 -7.73 8.62
N HIS A 47 2.30 -6.43 8.87
CA HIS A 47 1.87 -5.49 7.84
C HIS A 47 2.83 -5.43 6.64
N LEU A 48 4.14 -5.55 6.87
CA LEU A 48 5.16 -5.57 5.82
C LEU A 48 5.12 -6.84 4.96
N GLU A 49 4.59 -7.95 5.49
CA GLU A 49 4.34 -9.19 4.74
C GLU A 49 2.99 -9.18 4.02
N GLY A 50 2.14 -8.19 4.31
CA GLY A 50 0.78 -8.10 3.81
C GLY A 50 0.64 -7.52 2.40
N LYS A 51 -0.59 -7.11 2.09
CA LYS A 51 -0.94 -6.39 0.85
C LYS A 51 -0.28 -5.01 0.83
N GLU A 52 -0.19 -4.41 -0.35
CA GLU A 52 0.40 -3.08 -0.56
C GLU A 52 -0.11 -2.02 0.44
N VAL A 53 -1.41 -1.99 0.72
CA VAL A 53 -2.00 -1.05 1.68
C VAL A 53 -1.45 -1.22 3.11
N HIS A 54 -1.18 -2.46 3.53
CA HIS A 54 -0.59 -2.74 4.85
C HIS A 54 0.88 -2.35 4.88
N LYS A 55 1.63 -2.68 3.81
CA LYS A 55 3.03 -2.27 3.64
C LYS A 55 3.18 -0.75 3.70
N LEU A 56 2.34 -0.02 2.97
CA LEU A 56 2.29 1.45 3.00
C LEU A 56 1.98 1.97 4.42
N SER A 57 1.03 1.35 5.12
CA SER A 57 0.70 1.70 6.50
C SER A 57 1.90 1.53 7.44
N ALA A 58 2.59 0.39 7.38
CA ALA A 58 3.79 0.13 8.17
C ALA A 58 4.92 1.11 7.87
N ILE A 59 5.15 1.44 6.60
CA ILE A 59 6.16 2.41 6.18
C ILE A 59 5.82 3.80 6.73
N ARG A 60 4.57 4.26 6.60
CA ARG A 60 4.14 5.58 7.12
C ARG A 60 4.33 5.72 8.63
N GLY A 61 4.06 4.65 9.37
CA GLY A 61 4.20 4.62 10.84
C GLY A 61 5.63 4.48 11.35
N LEU A 62 6.63 4.31 10.48
CA LEU A 62 7.98 3.95 10.89
C LEU A 62 8.64 4.98 11.84
N GLY A 63 8.44 6.26 11.57
CA GLY A 63 9.02 7.33 12.39
C GLY A 63 8.44 7.40 13.79
N ASP A 64 7.16 7.07 13.95
CA ASP A 64 6.50 7.00 15.26
C ASP A 64 6.94 5.74 16.01
N LEU A 65 7.09 4.63 15.29
CA LEU A 65 7.57 3.37 15.86
C LEU A 65 9.01 3.49 16.40
N PHE A 66 9.90 4.21 15.70
CA PHE A 66 11.24 4.50 16.22
C PHE A 66 11.21 5.40 17.47
N GLN A 67 10.20 6.25 17.60
CA GLN A 67 10.06 7.08 18.80
C GLN A 67 9.57 6.27 20.00
N SER A 68 8.59 5.38 19.80
CA SER A 68 7.98 4.59 20.87
C SER A 68 8.81 3.37 21.27
N GLU A 69 9.23 2.55 20.30
CA GLU A 69 9.91 1.27 20.54
C GLU A 69 11.44 1.38 20.47
N GLY A 70 11.95 2.48 19.90
CA GLY A 70 13.37 2.80 19.89
C GLY A 70 14.23 1.85 19.06
N GLU A 71 15.37 1.45 19.64
CA GLU A 71 16.41 0.67 18.96
C GLU A 71 15.88 -0.68 18.43
N ASP A 72 14.97 -1.32 19.15
CA ASP A 72 14.36 -2.58 18.74
C ASP A 72 13.62 -2.45 17.40
N ALA A 73 12.88 -1.36 17.20
CA ALA A 73 12.22 -1.09 15.93
C ALA A 73 13.22 -0.76 14.82
N ILE A 74 14.31 -0.05 15.13
CA ILE A 74 15.38 0.22 14.16
C ILE A 74 16.04 -1.10 13.74
N GLN A 75 16.32 -2.02 14.66
CA GLN A 75 17.02 -3.27 14.36
C GLN A 75 16.13 -4.33 13.70
N LYS A 76 14.82 -4.32 13.96
CA LYS A 76 13.89 -5.35 13.44
C LYS A 76 13.06 -4.86 12.25
N VAL A 77 12.47 -3.67 12.36
CA VAL A 77 11.48 -3.18 11.39
C VAL A 77 12.16 -2.48 10.22
N LEU A 78 13.23 -1.71 10.43
CA LEU A 78 13.93 -1.04 9.32
C LEU A 78 14.49 -2.05 8.30
N PRO A 79 15.14 -3.17 8.69
CA PRO A 79 15.55 -4.20 7.73
C PRO A 79 14.36 -4.89 7.05
N ALA A 80 13.23 -5.04 7.74
CA ALA A 80 12.02 -5.59 7.13
C ALA A 80 11.44 -4.64 6.07
N VAL A 81 11.46 -3.33 6.31
CA VAL A 81 11.08 -2.31 5.31
C VAL A 81 12.00 -2.40 4.09
N GLN A 82 13.32 -2.49 4.28
CA GLN A 82 14.27 -2.65 3.17
C GLN A 82 13.95 -3.92 2.36
N ARG A 83 13.68 -5.04 3.03
CA ARG A 83 13.33 -6.29 2.37
C ARG A 83 12.06 -6.16 1.54
N ALA A 84 11.02 -5.55 2.11
CA ALA A 84 9.77 -5.29 1.38
C ALA A 84 10.00 -4.42 0.13
N LEU A 85 10.86 -3.41 0.21
CA LEU A 85 11.22 -2.56 -0.94
C LEU A 85 12.09 -3.29 -1.97
N LEU A 86 12.93 -4.23 -1.54
CA LEU A 86 13.71 -5.09 -2.44
C LEU A 86 12.85 -6.15 -3.14
N GLU A 87 11.76 -6.60 -2.52
CA GLU A 87 10.79 -7.52 -3.14
C GLU A 87 9.86 -6.76 -4.08
N GLU A 88 9.35 -5.60 -3.67
CA GLU A 88 8.40 -4.75 -4.39
C GLU A 88 9.09 -3.72 -5.30
N ARG A 89 10.17 -4.15 -5.94
CA ARG A 89 11.11 -3.36 -6.75
C ARG A 89 10.51 -2.49 -7.86
N SER A 90 9.34 -2.88 -8.36
CA SER A 90 8.60 -2.17 -9.42
C SER A 90 7.45 -1.32 -8.89
N ASN A 91 7.18 -1.36 -7.58
CA ASN A 91 6.09 -0.66 -6.94
C ASN A 91 6.51 0.78 -6.61
N LEU A 92 6.21 1.70 -7.53
CA LEU A 92 6.60 3.10 -7.40
C LEU A 92 5.99 3.74 -6.14
N ASP A 93 4.75 3.39 -5.79
CA ASP A 93 4.03 3.99 -4.67
C ASP A 93 4.70 3.66 -3.34
N LEU A 94 5.07 2.40 -3.11
CA LEU A 94 5.81 1.98 -1.91
C LEU A 94 7.15 2.70 -1.78
N HIS A 95 7.88 2.84 -2.87
CA HIS A 95 9.19 3.50 -2.84
C HIS A 95 9.09 5.02 -2.65
N CYS A 96 8.11 5.67 -3.27
CA CYS A 96 7.86 7.09 -3.06
C CYS A 96 7.46 7.36 -1.60
N GLU A 97 6.59 6.53 -1.03
CA GLU A 97 6.21 6.62 0.37
C GLU A 97 7.42 6.45 1.30
N ALA A 98 8.24 5.42 1.08
CA ALA A 98 9.45 5.20 1.86
C ALA A 98 10.43 6.38 1.78
N ALA A 99 10.62 6.98 0.60
CA ALA A 99 11.48 8.14 0.44
C ALA A 99 10.99 9.37 1.24
N ILE A 100 9.67 9.62 1.25
CA ILE A 100 9.06 10.71 2.01
C ILE A 100 9.25 10.48 3.51
N VAL A 101 8.96 9.27 3.99
CA VAL A 101 9.10 8.91 5.40
C VAL A 101 10.57 8.98 5.83
N PHE A 102 11.49 8.42 5.05
CA PHE A 102 12.92 8.42 5.37
C PHE A 102 13.47 9.84 5.45
N LYS A 103 13.08 10.70 4.51
CA LYS A 103 13.40 12.14 4.57
C LYS A 103 12.86 12.76 5.86
N GLY A 104 11.61 12.48 6.24
CA GLY A 104 11.00 13.00 7.47
C GLY A 104 11.75 12.56 8.73
N ILE A 105 12.18 11.30 8.79
CA ILE A 105 12.97 10.75 9.90
C ILE A 105 14.34 11.43 9.99
N ILE A 106 15.05 11.57 8.86
CA ILE A 106 16.37 12.22 8.81
C ILE A 106 16.29 13.70 9.22
N GLN A 107 15.18 14.37 8.92
CA GLN A 107 14.95 15.76 9.32
C GLN A 107 14.51 15.91 10.79
N ASN A 108 14.31 14.82 11.54
CA ASN A 108 13.95 14.86 12.94
C ASN A 108 15.20 14.83 13.84
N ASP A 109 15.75 16.01 14.12
CA ASP A 109 16.97 16.18 14.92
C ASP A 109 16.90 15.52 16.31
N LYS A 110 15.72 15.48 16.94
CA LYS A 110 15.54 14.84 18.25
C LYS A 110 15.70 13.33 18.15
N LEU A 111 15.10 12.72 17.12
CA LEU A 111 15.17 11.28 16.88
C LEU A 111 16.58 10.88 16.46
N CYS A 112 17.19 11.63 15.54
CA CYS A 112 18.56 11.39 15.10
C CYS A 112 19.59 11.63 16.21
N GLY A 113 19.37 12.61 17.10
CA GLY A 113 20.20 12.83 18.28
C GLY A 113 20.07 11.72 19.33
N ARG A 114 18.92 11.04 19.40
CA ARG A 114 18.69 9.89 20.30
C ARG A 114 19.37 8.62 19.82
N PHE A 115 19.48 8.43 18.50
CA PHE A 115 20.05 7.24 17.87
C PHE A 115 21.21 7.60 16.93
N PRO A 116 22.45 7.71 17.47
CA PRO A 116 23.64 7.98 16.66
C PRO A 116 23.83 6.90 15.58
N GLY A 117 24.03 7.30 14.32
CA GLY A 117 24.16 6.39 13.18
C GLY A 117 22.85 6.03 12.48
N LEU A 118 21.70 6.49 13.00
CA LEU A 118 20.40 6.33 12.32
C LEU A 118 20.41 7.00 10.94
N ILE A 119 20.98 8.21 10.83
CA ILE A 119 21.06 8.93 9.54
C ILE A 119 21.85 8.11 8.53
N ASP A 120 23.03 7.62 8.90
CA ASP A 120 23.89 6.83 8.00
C ASP A 120 23.18 5.56 7.53
N THR A 121 22.51 4.87 8.47
CA THR A 121 21.70 3.69 8.18
C THR A 121 20.56 4.01 7.20
N MET A 122 19.83 5.10 7.44
CA MET A 122 18.72 5.52 6.58
C MET A 122 19.17 5.94 5.19
N LEU A 123 20.28 6.67 5.09
CA LEU A 123 20.87 7.07 3.81
C LEU A 123 21.37 5.87 3.00
N GLN A 124 22.01 4.90 3.66
CA GLN A 124 22.41 3.65 3.03
C GLN A 124 21.20 2.93 2.41
N ASN A 125 20.07 2.90 3.12
CA ASN A 125 18.84 2.27 2.63
C ASN A 125 18.23 3.01 1.44
N VAL A 126 18.26 4.34 1.46
CA VAL A 126 17.84 5.14 0.30
C VAL A 126 18.71 4.80 -0.92
N LEU A 127 20.03 4.73 -0.75
CA LEU A 127 20.96 4.42 -1.84
C LEU A 127 20.73 3.02 -2.42
N GLU A 128 20.55 2.02 -1.55
CA GLU A 128 20.25 0.64 -1.97
C GLU A 128 18.93 0.56 -2.74
N ASN A 129 17.88 1.24 -2.25
CA ASN A 129 16.59 1.30 -2.93
C ASN A 129 16.67 1.95 -4.31
N VAL A 130 17.34 3.11 -4.42
CA VAL A 130 17.52 3.81 -5.71
C VAL A 130 18.33 2.96 -6.69
N THR A 131 19.38 2.30 -6.21
CA THR A 131 20.22 1.43 -7.05
C THR A 131 19.42 0.23 -7.55
N GLY A 132 18.65 -0.43 -6.67
CA GLY A 132 17.79 -1.53 -7.05
C GLY A 132 16.77 -1.15 -8.12
N GLN A 133 16.09 -0.01 -7.98
CA GLN A 133 15.14 0.47 -8.99
C GLN A 133 15.79 0.74 -10.34
N LYS A 134 16.94 1.42 -10.34
CA LYS A 134 17.71 1.69 -11.55
C LYS A 134 18.03 0.39 -12.28
N ASP A 135 18.48 -0.64 -11.56
CA ASP A 135 18.82 -1.93 -12.14
C ASP A 135 17.58 -2.64 -12.74
N ASN A 136 16.41 -2.54 -12.10
CA ASN A 136 15.17 -3.07 -12.68
C ASN A 136 14.74 -2.32 -13.93
N PHE A 137 14.90 -0.99 -13.95
CA PHE A 137 14.61 -0.19 -15.14
C PHE A 137 15.51 -0.59 -16.31
N VAL A 138 16.79 -0.83 -16.05
CA VAL A 138 17.76 -1.29 -17.06
C VAL A 138 17.46 -2.73 -17.51
N ALA A 139 17.14 -3.64 -16.59
CA ALA A 139 16.81 -5.04 -16.91
C ALA A 139 15.51 -5.16 -17.73
N ASN A 140 14.51 -4.33 -17.43
CA ASN A 140 13.28 -4.20 -18.22
C ASN A 140 13.47 -3.29 -19.46
N GLY A 141 14.65 -2.69 -19.61
CA GLY A 141 15.03 -1.68 -20.58
C GLY A 141 15.50 -2.20 -21.93
N ASN A 142 15.36 -3.50 -22.24
CA ASN A 142 15.46 -3.99 -23.63
C ASN A 142 14.20 -3.67 -24.48
N GLY A 143 13.69 -2.44 -24.35
CA GLY A 143 13.17 -1.68 -25.49
C GLY A 143 11.70 -1.79 -25.86
N LYS A 144 10.78 -2.26 -25.01
CA LYS A 144 9.33 -2.11 -25.29
C LYS A 144 8.48 -1.94 -24.03
N TYR A 145 8.39 -0.70 -23.53
CA TYR A 145 7.14 -0.24 -22.93
C TYR A 145 6.11 -0.13 -24.05
N ARG A 146 5.55 -1.27 -24.48
CA ARG A 146 4.33 -1.28 -25.28
C ARG A 146 3.21 -0.92 -24.32
N LEU A 147 3.01 0.39 -24.10
CA LEU A 147 1.75 0.93 -23.61
C LEU A 147 0.65 0.24 -24.41
N LYS A 148 -0.03 -0.74 -23.81
CA LYS A 148 -1.24 -1.32 -24.38
C LYS A 148 -2.35 -0.30 -24.14
N LEU A 149 -2.30 0.80 -24.88
CA LEU A 149 -3.47 1.61 -25.14
C LEU A 149 -4.49 0.69 -25.81
N SER A 150 -5.72 0.65 -25.29
CA SER A 150 -6.79 -0.10 -25.93
C SER A 150 -6.95 0.41 -27.37
N ALA A 151 -7.42 -0.46 -28.27
CA ALA A 151 -7.56 -0.10 -29.69
C ALA A 151 -8.40 1.18 -29.90
N GLU A 152 -9.32 1.46 -28.97
CA GLU A 152 -10.17 2.65 -28.95
C GLU A 152 -9.37 3.94 -28.68
N THR A 153 -8.31 3.90 -27.86
CA THR A 153 -7.51 5.10 -27.55
C THR A 153 -6.56 5.50 -28.68
N GLN A 154 -6.23 4.60 -29.61
CA GLN A 154 -5.30 4.88 -30.71
C GLN A 154 -5.91 5.71 -31.85
N VAL A 155 -7.24 5.68 -32.01
CA VAL A 155 -7.93 6.40 -33.10
C VAL A 155 -7.92 7.91 -32.83
N HIS A 156 -8.11 8.33 -31.58
CA HIS A 156 -8.25 9.74 -31.23
C HIS A 156 -6.98 10.59 -31.43
N TYR A 157 -5.79 9.98 -31.30
CA TYR A 157 -4.52 10.71 -31.46
C TYR A 157 -4.10 10.91 -32.92
N ARG A 158 -4.60 10.07 -33.84
CA ARG A 158 -4.20 10.12 -35.26
C ARG A 158 -4.92 11.22 -36.03
N GLU A 159 -6.13 11.60 -35.62
CA GLU A 159 -6.89 12.69 -36.25
C GLU A 159 -6.42 14.08 -35.80
N SER A 160 -5.78 14.18 -34.64
CA SER A 160 -5.34 15.46 -34.07
C SER A 160 -4.01 15.98 -34.68
N SER A 161 -3.28 15.15 -35.42
CA SER A 161 -1.92 15.45 -35.90
C SER A 161 -1.82 15.81 -37.39
N THR A 162 -2.93 15.81 -38.14
CA THR A 162 -2.95 16.19 -39.57
C THR A 162 -3.42 17.61 -39.85
N SER A 163 -3.76 18.41 -38.83
CA SER A 163 -4.16 19.81 -39.02
C SER A 163 -3.14 20.80 -38.46
N LYS A 164 -2.34 21.35 -39.39
CA LYS A 164 -1.67 22.67 -39.41
C LYS A 164 -0.14 22.63 -39.50
N ALA A 165 0.36 22.87 -40.72
CA ALA A 165 1.53 23.71 -40.94
C ALA A 165 1.48 24.30 -42.37
N VAL A 166 0.90 25.49 -42.53
CA VAL A 166 1.22 26.39 -43.66
C VAL A 166 1.53 27.75 -43.03
N HIS A 167 2.81 28.05 -42.91
CA HIS A 167 3.30 29.40 -42.63
C HIS A 167 3.63 30.10 -43.96
N PRO A 168 3.27 31.39 -44.14
CA PRO A 168 3.61 32.14 -45.33
C PRO A 168 5.06 32.64 -45.26
N SER A 169 5.82 32.46 -46.35
CA SER A 169 7.14 33.07 -46.52
C SER A 169 7.01 34.52 -47.01
N SER A 170 7.74 35.42 -46.35
CA SER A 170 8.04 36.82 -46.69
C SER A 170 9.57 36.91 -46.60
N SER A 171 10.41 37.57 -47.41
CA SER A 171 10.35 38.54 -48.51
C SER A 171 11.54 38.20 -49.47
N VAL A 172 11.61 38.63 -50.72
CA VAL A 172 11.97 39.97 -51.26
C VAL A 172 11.40 40.09 -52.67
#